data_AF-A0A2J6HII6-F1
#
_entry.id   AF-A0A2J6HII6-F1
#
_cell.length_a   1.000
_cell.length_b   1.000
_cell.length_c   1.000
_cell.angle_alpha   90.00
_cell.angle_beta   90.00
_cell.angle_gamma   90.00
#
_symmetry.space_group_name_H-M   'P 1'
#
loop_
_entity.id
_entity.type
_entity.pdbx_description
1 polymer ?
#
loop_
_entity_poly.entity_id
_entity_poly.type
_entity_poly.pdbx_seq_one_letter_code
_entity_poly.pdbx_strand_id
1 'polypeptide(L)' 'MSTQSCQQAPKETTHEHEVKAEIPEYFLLRPEIEKAYGYSHAVKIGNEIKVSGAVSMDDNGNPTAVGDFEQQMKNCYADL' A
#
# COMPACT_ATOMS: atom_id res chain seq x y z
N MET A 1 19.33 -26.34 11.70
CA MET A 1 18.55 -25.45 10.82
C MET A 1 18.97 -24.03 11.15
N SER A 2 19.83 -23.43 10.33
CA SER A 2 20.32 -22.07 10.57
C SER A 2 19.22 -21.07 10.27
N THR A 3 18.78 -20.35 11.30
CA THR A 3 17.93 -19.16 11.15
C THR A 3 18.81 -18.01 10.68
N GLN A 4 18.73 -17.67 9.39
CA GLN A 4 19.45 -16.52 8.85
C GLN A 4 18.69 -15.24 9.23
N SER A 5 19.07 -14.67 10.36
CA SER A 5 18.63 -13.37 10.87
C SER A 5 19.17 -12.27 9.95
N CYS A 6 18.28 -11.49 9.32
CA CYS A 6 18.65 -10.31 8.54
C CYS A 6 19.27 -9.25 9.45
N GLN A 7 20.57 -9.01 9.31
CA GLN A 7 21.27 -7.87 9.90
C GLN A 7 21.21 -6.71 8.91
N GLN A 8 20.28 -5.78 9.13
CA GLN A 8 20.29 -4.48 8.45
C GLN A 8 20.89 -3.45 9.42
N ALA A 9 22.05 -2.91 9.06
CA ALA A 9 22.67 -1.82 9.79
C ALA A 9 21.81 -0.55 9.65
N PRO A 10 21.54 0.19 10.75
CA PRO A 10 20.77 1.42 10.70
C PRO A 10 21.59 2.49 9.96
N LYS A 11 21.07 2.99 8.85
CA LYS A 11 21.56 4.24 8.25
C LYS A 11 20.95 5.39 9.03
N GLU A 12 21.76 6.03 9.87
CA GLU A 12 21.43 7.34 10.40
C GLU A 12 21.50 8.35 9.25
N THR A 13 20.39 9.03 8.98
CA THR A 13 20.38 10.24 8.19
C THR A 13 19.43 11.20 8.87
N THR A 14 19.97 11.96 9.82
CA THR A 14 19.28 13.04 10.51
C THR A 14 19.08 14.18 9.51
N HIS A 15 17.91 14.20 8.87
CA HIS A 15 17.41 15.38 8.20
C HIS A 15 16.54 16.15 9.19
N GLU A 16 17.07 17.25 9.73
CA GLU A 16 16.27 18.25 10.44
C GLU A 16 15.39 18.97 9.41
N HIS A 17 14.22 18.39 9.13
CA HIS A 17 13.13 19.07 8.45
C HIS A 17 12.20 19.59 9.54
N GLU A 18 11.88 20.89 9.54
CA GLU A 18 10.77 21.41 10.33
C GLU A 18 9.50 20.66 9.92
N VAL A 19 9.09 19.66 10.72
CA VAL A 19 7.89 18.87 10.45
C VAL A 19 6.68 19.73 10.80
N LYS A 20 6.24 20.57 9.85
CA LYS A 20 4.87 21.04 9.89
C LYS A 20 3.98 19.81 9.85
N ALA A 21 3.08 19.69 10.82
CA ALA A 21 2.12 18.59 10.85
C ALA A 21 1.21 18.72 9.61
N GLU A 22 1.47 17.90 8.59
CA GLU A 22 0.65 17.82 7.40
C GLU A 22 -0.56 16.93 7.70
N ILE A 23 -1.75 17.45 7.40
CA ILE A 23 -3.01 16.72 7.63
C ILE A 23 -3.14 15.67 6.50
N PRO A 24 -3.30 14.38 6.83
CA PRO A 24 -3.47 13.34 5.82
C PRO A 24 -4.87 13.43 5.17
N GLU A 25 -4.89 13.34 3.84
CA GLU A 25 -6.11 13.14 3.05
C GLU A 25 -6.20 11.67 2.63
N TYR A 26 -7.31 11.01 2.98
CA TYR A 26 -7.53 9.58 2.72
C TYR A 26 -8.42 9.39 1.48
N PHE A 27 -8.00 8.52 0.58
CA PHE A 27 -8.73 8.14 -0.62
C PHE A 27 -9.17 6.69 -0.48
N LEU A 28 -10.49 6.46 -0.58
CA LEU A 28 -11.07 5.14 -0.50
C LEU A 28 -11.67 4.77 -1.86
N LEU A 29 -11.16 3.70 -2.49
CA LEU A 29 -11.68 3.22 -3.77
C LEU A 29 -12.87 2.27 -3.55
N ARG A 30 -12.77 1.43 -2.52
CA ARG A 30 -13.78 0.44 -2.10
C ARG A 30 -14.12 0.63 -0.61
N PRO A 31 -14.90 1.65 -0.24
CA PRO A 31 -15.02 2.10 1.16
C PRO A 31 -15.46 1.04 2.16
N GLU A 32 -16.39 0.15 1.80
CA GLU A 32 -16.91 -0.86 2.72
C GLU A 32 -15.83 -1.92 3.06
N ILE A 33 -15.15 -2.41 2.03
CA ILE A 33 -14.08 -3.41 2.15
C ILE A 33 -12.85 -2.81 2.83
N GLU A 34 -12.45 -1.61 2.43
CA GLU A 34 -11.28 -0.92 2.98
C GLU A 34 -11.45 -0.58 4.46
N LYS A 35 -12.64 -0.12 4.87
CA LYS A 35 -12.96 0.09 6.29
C LYS A 35 -13.00 -1.22 7.07
N ALA A 36 -13.56 -2.29 6.49
CA ALA A 36 -13.62 -3.60 7.14
C ALA A 36 -12.22 -4.18 7.39
N TYR A 37 -11.28 -4.00 6.47
CA TYR A 37 -9.90 -4.50 6.59
C TYR A 37 -8.93 -3.49 7.23
N GLY A 38 -9.33 -2.23 7.40
CA GLY A 38 -8.55 -1.22 8.12
C GLY A 38 -7.40 -0.63 7.30
N TYR A 39 -7.61 -0.36 6.02
CA TYR A 39 -6.65 0.35 5.17
C TYR A 39 -7.34 1.42 4.31
N SER A 40 -6.55 2.22 3.60
CA SER A 40 -7.05 3.14 2.57
C SER A 40 -6.31 2.87 1.27
N HIS A 41 -7.00 3.06 0.14
CA HIS A 41 -6.39 2.83 -1.17
C HIS A 41 -5.16 3.72 -1.37
N ALA A 42 -5.27 5.01 -1.05
CA ALA A 42 -4.14 5.92 -1.01
C ALA A 42 -4.30 6.97 0.10
N VAL A 43 -3.17 7.52 0.54
CA VAL A 43 -3.12 8.65 1.48
C VAL A 43 -2.20 9.71 0.92
N LYS A 44 -2.67 10.95 0.85
CA LYS A 44 -1.86 12.11 0.50
C LYS A 44 -1.42 12.83 1.77
N ILE A 45 -0.12 13.12 1.87
CA ILE A 45 0.49 13.86 2.98
C ILE A 45 1.38 14.92 2.33
N GLY A 46 0.98 16.19 2.46
CA GLY A 46 1.63 17.31 1.77
C GLY A 46 1.59 17.14 0.25
N ASN A 47 2.77 17.00 -0.35
CA ASN A 47 2.97 16.82 -1.79
C ASN A 47 3.21 15.36 -2.19
N GLU A 48 3.21 14.42 -1.24
CA GLU A 48 3.40 12.99 -1.51
C GLU A 48 2.05 12.26 -1.51
N ILE A 49 1.88 11.33 -2.45
CA ILE A 49 0.80 10.33 -2.43
C ILE A 49 1.43 8.97 -2.13
N LYS A 50 0.96 8.33 -1.06
CA LYS A 50 1.33 6.98 -0.67
C LYS A 50 0.19 6.05 -1.07
N VAL A 51 0.44 5.21 -2.07
CA VAL A 51 -0.51 4.22 -2.56
C VAL A 51 -0.26 2.89 -1.84
N SER A 52 -1.33 2.25 -1.38
CA SER A 52 -1.26 0.93 -0.76
C SER A 52 -0.89 -0.15 -1.79
N GLY A 53 -0.53 -1.34 -1.32
CA GLY A 53 -0.27 -2.47 -2.24
C GLY A 53 -1.54 -2.87 -3.00
N ALA A 54 -1.47 -2.87 -4.33
CA ALA A 54 -2.55 -3.35 -5.20
C ALA A 54 -2.52 -4.88 -5.33
N VAL A 55 -3.69 -5.50 -5.31
CA VAL A 55 -3.89 -6.94 -5.50
C VAL A 55 -5.03 -7.19 -6.50
N SER A 56 -4.96 -8.32 -7.21
CA SER A 56 -5.99 -8.70 -8.18
C SER A 56 -7.27 -9.18 -7.47
N MET A 57 -8.22 -8.26 -7.25
CA MET A 57 -9.50 -8.53 -6.60
C MET A 57 -10.66 -7.76 -7.25
N ASP A 58 -11.89 -8.20 -6.98
CA ASP A 58 -13.11 -7.47 -7.34
C ASP A 58 -13.51 -6.46 -6.23
N ASP A 59 -14.62 -5.74 -6.44
CA ASP A 59 -15.11 -4.73 -5.49
C ASP A 59 -15.59 -5.31 -4.14
N ASN A 60 -15.84 -6.62 -4.09
CA ASN A 60 -16.20 -7.34 -2.86
C ASN A 60 -14.97 -7.90 -2.14
N GLY A 61 -13.76 -7.68 -2.66
CA GLY A 61 -12.52 -8.22 -2.11
C GLY A 61 -12.26 -9.70 -2.48
N ASN A 62 -13.01 -10.27 -3.42
CA ASN A 62 -12.75 -11.63 -3.88
C ASN A 62 -11.57 -11.64 -4.85
N PRO A 63 -10.64 -12.62 -4.75
CA PRO A 63 -9.55 -12.74 -5.71
C PRO A 63 -10.06 -12.98 -7.13
N THR A 64 -9.48 -12.26 -8.09
CA THR A 64 -9.75 -12.45 -9.53
C THR A 64 -8.54 -13.06 -10.23
N ALA A 65 -8.74 -13.64 -11.42
CA ALA A 65 -7.68 -14.27 -12.22
C ALA A 65 -6.91 -15.39 -11.48
N VAL A 66 -7.61 -16.21 -10.69
CA VAL A 66 -7.01 -17.34 -9.95
C VAL A 66 -6.32 -18.32 -10.90
N GLY A 67 -5.03 -18.57 -10.66
CA GLY A 67 -4.20 -19.43 -11.51
C GLY A 67 -3.57 -18.75 -12.73
N ASP A 68 -3.89 -17.48 -12.99
CA ASP A 68 -3.33 -16.68 -14.08
C ASP A 68 -2.53 -15.50 -13.52
N PHE A 69 -1.22 -15.69 -13.39
CA PHE A 69 -0.32 -14.66 -12.85
C PHE A 69 -0.19 -13.45 -13.78
N GLU A 70 -0.22 -13.65 -15.10
CA GLU A 70 -0.10 -12.55 -16.06
C GLU A 70 -1.30 -11.61 -15.93
N GLN A 71 -2.51 -12.16 -15.85
CA GLN A 71 -3.72 -11.38 -15.67
C GLN A 71 -3.78 -10.73 -14.28
N GLN A 72 -3.32 -11.41 -13.23
CA GLN A 72 -3.21 -10.79 -11.89
C GLN A 72 -2.29 -9.56 -11.92
N MET A 73 -1.13 -9.64 -12.58
CA MET A 73 -0.23 -8.49 -12.71
C MET A 73 -0.89 -7.33 -13.46
N LYS A 74 -1.60 -7.60 -14.57
CA LYS A 74 -2.37 -6.58 -15.30
C LYS A 74 -3.41 -5.91 -14.41
N ASN A 75 -4.14 -6.69 -13.62
CA ASN A 75 -5.14 -6.17 -12.70
C ASN A 75 -4.51 -5.28 -11.62
N CYS A 76 -3.38 -5.70 -11.04
CA CYS A 76 -2.68 -4.88 -10.04
C CYS A 76 -2.27 -3.51 -10.60
N TYR A 77 -1.74 -3.45 -11.83
CA TYR A 77 -1.36 -2.18 -12.46
C TYR A 77 -2.55 -1.32 -12.91
N ALA A 78 -3.69 -1.94 -13.20
CA ALA A 78 -4.91 -1.21 -13.53
C ALA A 78 -5.58 -0.56 -12.31
N ASP A 79 -5.25 -1.03 -11.10
CA ASP A 79 -5.78 -0.51 -9.82
C ASP A 79 -4.92 0.62 -9.23
N LEU A 80 -3.87 1.09 -9.93
CA LEU A 80 -2.99 2.19 -9.52
C LEU A 80 -3.28 3.49 -10.30
#